data_AF-A0A8T4BLM7-F1
#
_entry.id   AF-A0A8T4BLM7-F1
#
_cell.length_a   1.000
_cell.length_b   1.000
_cell.length_c   1.000
_cell.angle_alpha   90.00
_cell.angle_beta   90.00
_cell.angle_gamma   90.00
#
_symmetry.space_group_name_H-M   'P 1'
#
loop_
_entity.id
_entity.type
_entity.pdbx_description
1 polymer ?
#
loop_
_entity_poly.entity_id
_entity_poly.type
_entity_poly.pdbx_seq_one_letter_code
_entity_poly.pdbx_strand_id
1 'polypeptide(L)'
;MKLISKTYLLVSILIFAAGVNLFLFYQDSHTGADQSYSIIKIADVKVSTEAIAAFAMSVASGNTQDKENLDNSIQNVENTIKSIETGGRLNGQFAEKVPNILVLEYQNLSTSWEKYRDSIHKLEKMTVFDQEASSAINYILKKNNELILSVNDLDNEVQDLDRDYSRHQEIVKDLLECSKVIGQQTLLISIGEDVNSQEELKEKRLKFEIGIRKLLQISTLDLDVESVGEKHEELIPLPREKSNSLRQLDPLWESMQTKISILEERALLSPEFNSAKEEMLENKEMFYSDIDVIIQKWSKNIADHESDEIIIVQIILVIDIGVFLIVLIMIRKSLHPFEAITQAISKMREGVYGETIQYSGKDEVGQLVENFNIMSNTIKEKEEEAKKTDIAKDEFLAMITHELKTPLVPIQGYADILLSEHLGKLTVKQKERINIIKSSSETLLSIISDLLDAQKLELGQLRMSKNTSGIKDTIKKGIEPLKLEADSNNIEIITTGENITVDHDAERISQVISNLIKNSIASIHPNKGKIEIDIEDSPNEVKINVKDNGIGIPKDKQKDLFKKFYQVDATLTRENGGSGLGLAICKGIIENHFGEISVKSEPNQGATFSFTLPKKGSEHNKTPLNSA
;
A
#
# COMPACT_ATOMS: atom_id res chain seq x y z
N MET A 1 -22.96 13.56 8.58
CA MET A 1 -21.97 14.08 7.61
C MET A 1 -20.58 14.45 8.19
N LYS A 2 -20.34 14.42 9.51
CA LYS A 2 -19.05 14.76 10.14
C LYS A 2 -17.98 13.67 10.04
N LEU A 3 -18.32 12.38 10.10
CA LEU A 3 -17.32 11.31 10.02
C LEU A 3 -16.75 11.17 8.60
N ILE A 4 -17.64 11.06 7.61
CA ILE A 4 -17.27 10.94 6.20
C ILE A 4 -16.47 12.17 5.74
N SER A 5 -16.89 13.38 6.14
CA SER A 5 -16.16 14.62 5.84
C SER A 5 -14.76 14.63 6.46
N LYS A 6 -14.60 14.14 7.70
CA LYS A 6 -13.28 14.02 8.33
C LYS A 6 -12.39 13.00 7.61
N THR A 7 -12.95 11.87 7.18
CA THR A 7 -12.17 10.84 6.45
C THR A 7 -11.70 11.37 5.10
N TYR A 8 -12.56 12.07 4.34
CA TYR A 8 -12.16 12.70 3.07
C TYR A 8 -11.12 13.81 3.28
N LEU A 9 -11.24 14.60 4.34
CA LEU A 9 -10.24 15.62 4.69
C LEU A 9 -8.87 14.97 4.96
N LEU A 10 -8.84 13.87 5.74
CA LEU A 10 -7.62 13.15 6.07
C LEU A 10 -6.98 12.48 4.84
N VAL A 11 -7.79 11.88 3.96
CA VAL A 11 -7.29 11.32 2.68
C VAL A 11 -6.74 12.41 1.77
N SER A 12 -7.40 13.58 1.71
CA SER A 12 -6.93 14.72 0.91
C SER A 12 -5.58 15.26 1.41
N ILE A 13 -5.35 15.28 2.73
CA ILE A 13 -4.07 15.70 3.31
C ILE A 13 -2.95 14.72 2.93
N LEU A 14 -3.21 13.40 2.98
CA LEU A 14 -2.25 12.38 2.57
C LEU A 14 -1.87 12.47 1.08
N ILE A 15 -2.84 12.68 0.20
CA ILE A 15 -2.60 12.84 -1.24
C ILE A 15 -1.77 14.10 -1.51
N PHE A 16 -2.09 15.20 -0.82
CA PHE A 16 -1.34 16.45 -0.96
C PHE A 16 0.12 16.29 -0.51
N ALA A 17 0.36 15.67 0.66
CA ALA A 17 1.71 15.41 1.16
C ALA A 17 2.53 14.54 0.19
N ALA A 18 1.94 13.47 -0.34
CA ALA A 18 2.58 12.63 -1.35
C ALA A 18 2.94 13.41 -2.64
N GLY A 19 2.07 14.32 -3.08
CA GLY A 19 2.33 15.18 -4.24
C GLY A 19 3.50 16.15 -4.02
N VAL A 20 3.59 16.74 -2.83
CA VAL A 20 4.71 17.63 -2.46
C VAL A 20 6.03 16.84 -2.40
N ASN A 21 6.04 15.65 -1.80
CA ASN A 21 7.24 14.80 -1.76
C ASN A 21 7.74 14.42 -3.16
N LEU A 22 6.84 14.07 -4.09
CA LEU A 22 7.21 13.74 -5.46
C LEU A 22 7.79 14.95 -6.21
N PHE A 23 7.26 16.14 -5.97
CA PHE A 23 7.76 17.38 -6.57
C PHE A 23 9.17 17.74 -6.07
N LEU A 24 9.40 17.64 -4.75
CA LEU A 24 10.72 17.89 -4.15
C LEU A 24 11.78 16.93 -4.69
N PHE A 25 11.46 15.64 -4.79
CA PHE A 25 12.38 14.63 -5.32
C PHE A 25 12.72 14.85 -6.81
N TYR A 26 11.75 15.31 -7.61
CA TYR A 26 11.98 15.60 -9.02
C TYR A 26 12.93 16.79 -9.23
N GLN A 27 12.79 17.84 -8.41
CA GLN A 27 13.58 19.06 -8.52
C GLN A 27 15.07 18.82 -8.16
N ASP A 28 15.34 18.05 -7.12
CA ASP A 28 16.68 17.72 -6.62
C ASP A 28 17.53 16.94 -7.65
N SER A 29 16.93 15.95 -8.32
CA SER A 29 17.64 15.10 -9.30
C SER A 29 18.27 15.84 -10.49
N HIS A 30 17.80 17.04 -10.82
CA HIS A 30 18.31 17.83 -11.96
C HIS A 30 19.45 18.77 -11.56
N THR A 31 19.47 19.29 -10.33
CA THR A 31 20.47 20.25 -9.86
C THR A 31 21.83 19.60 -9.57
N GLY A 32 21.87 18.40 -8.98
CA GLY A 32 23.14 17.72 -8.69
C GLY A 32 23.96 17.32 -9.93
N ALA A 33 23.28 17.03 -11.05
CA ALA A 33 23.92 16.62 -12.30
C ALA A 33 24.67 17.77 -12.99
N ASP A 34 24.09 18.98 -12.99
CA ASP A 34 24.68 20.16 -13.64
C ASP A 34 25.88 20.71 -12.84
N GLN A 35 25.86 20.65 -11.50
CA GLN A 35 27.01 21.01 -10.67
C GLN A 35 28.18 20.03 -10.83
N SER A 36 27.90 18.73 -10.92
CA SER A 36 28.93 17.71 -11.16
C SER A 36 29.63 17.92 -12.51
N TYR A 37 28.88 18.33 -13.54
CA TYR A 37 29.44 18.67 -14.84
C TYR A 37 30.39 19.89 -14.79
N SER A 38 30.03 20.94 -14.05
CA SER A 38 30.92 22.09 -13.85
C SER A 38 32.25 21.72 -13.19
N ILE A 39 32.22 20.83 -12.18
CA ILE A 39 33.45 20.35 -11.51
C ILE A 39 34.34 19.57 -12.49
N ILE A 40 33.76 18.69 -13.32
CA ILE A 40 34.51 17.95 -14.35
C ILE A 40 35.17 18.92 -15.33
N LYS A 41 34.47 19.98 -15.74
CA LYS A 41 35.04 20.99 -16.65
C LYS A 41 36.18 21.77 -16.03
N ILE A 42 36.14 22.07 -14.73
CA ILE A 42 37.29 22.63 -14.01
C ILE A 42 38.45 21.62 -13.98
N ALA A 43 38.19 20.33 -13.78
CA ALA A 43 39.23 19.32 -13.79
C ALA A 43 39.93 19.22 -15.17
N ASP A 44 39.18 19.36 -16.28
CA ASP A 44 39.73 19.38 -17.65
C ASP A 44 40.71 20.56 -17.87
N VAL A 45 40.56 21.67 -17.13
CA VAL A 45 41.51 22.79 -17.17
C VAL A 45 42.90 22.34 -16.74
N LYS A 46 43.01 21.45 -15.73
CA LYS A 46 44.29 20.92 -15.27
C LYS A 46 45.07 20.23 -16.39
N VAL A 47 44.39 19.44 -17.20
CA VAL A 47 44.96 18.75 -18.37
C VAL A 47 45.41 19.78 -19.41
N SER A 48 44.59 20.80 -19.66
CA SER A 48 44.89 21.86 -20.62
C SER A 48 46.12 22.68 -20.22
N THR A 49 46.29 22.98 -18.93
CA THR A 49 47.47 23.66 -18.38
C THR A 49 48.78 22.92 -18.68
N GLU A 50 48.78 21.58 -18.59
CA GLU A 50 50.00 20.80 -18.86
C GLU A 50 50.36 20.86 -20.35
N ALA A 51 49.35 20.78 -21.22
CA ALA A 51 49.53 20.95 -22.65
C ALA A 51 50.05 22.35 -22.99
N ILE A 52 49.52 23.40 -22.34
CA ILE A 52 49.96 24.78 -22.51
C ILE A 52 51.43 24.94 -22.16
N ALA A 53 51.91 24.38 -21.04
CA ALA A 53 53.31 24.44 -20.66
C ALA A 53 54.22 23.79 -21.73
N ALA A 54 53.82 22.62 -22.25
CA ALA A 54 54.56 21.91 -23.28
C ALA A 54 54.62 22.70 -24.60
N PHE A 55 53.48 23.24 -25.05
CA PHE A 55 53.42 24.05 -26.27
C PHE A 55 54.20 25.37 -26.10
N ALA A 56 54.12 26.03 -24.95
CA ALA A 56 54.87 27.26 -24.68
C ALA A 56 56.39 27.04 -24.78
N MET A 57 56.90 25.93 -24.23
CA MET A 57 58.32 25.56 -24.37
C MET A 57 58.70 25.26 -25.83
N SER A 58 57.85 24.54 -26.56
CA SER A 58 58.06 24.22 -27.98
C SER A 58 58.07 25.48 -28.87
N VAL A 59 57.09 26.37 -28.69
CA VAL A 59 57.00 27.65 -29.41
C VAL A 59 58.21 28.52 -29.11
N ALA A 60 58.62 28.61 -27.84
CA ALA A 60 59.80 29.38 -27.50
C ALA A 60 61.04 28.83 -28.21
N SER A 61 61.21 27.50 -28.28
CA SER A 61 62.32 26.84 -29.00
C SER A 61 62.30 27.05 -30.53
N GLY A 62 61.30 27.73 -31.08
CA GLY A 62 61.22 28.14 -32.48
C GLY A 62 60.24 27.32 -33.33
N ASN A 63 59.50 26.37 -32.73
CA ASN A 63 58.48 25.61 -33.44
C ASN A 63 57.17 26.41 -33.59
N THR A 64 57.01 27.05 -34.74
CA THR A 64 55.85 27.93 -35.00
C THR A 64 54.54 27.19 -35.25
N GLN A 65 54.56 25.87 -35.50
CA GLN A 65 53.33 25.08 -35.70
C GLN A 65 52.54 24.89 -34.40
N ASP A 66 53.22 24.87 -33.26
CA ASP A 66 52.58 24.70 -31.95
C ASP A 66 51.94 25.99 -31.41
N LYS A 67 52.17 27.13 -32.08
CA LYS A 67 51.60 28.44 -31.72
C LYS A 67 50.07 28.41 -31.75
N GLU A 68 49.48 27.83 -32.79
CA GLU A 68 48.02 27.71 -32.93
C GLU A 68 47.43 26.80 -31.84
N ASN A 69 48.11 25.70 -31.52
CA ASN A 69 47.68 24.78 -30.45
C ASN A 69 47.76 25.43 -29.06
N LEU A 70 48.79 26.24 -28.82
CA LEU A 70 48.95 27.02 -27.59
C LEU A 70 47.82 28.03 -27.43
N ASP A 71 47.56 28.86 -28.45
CA ASP A 71 46.52 29.89 -28.42
C ASP A 71 45.12 29.26 -28.23
N ASN A 72 44.83 28.17 -28.93
CA ASN A 72 43.57 27.43 -28.77
C ASN A 72 43.41 26.86 -27.35
N SER A 73 44.49 26.36 -26.75
CA SER A 73 44.46 25.80 -25.40
C SER A 73 44.23 26.89 -24.35
N ILE A 74 44.90 28.03 -24.49
CA ILE A 74 44.70 29.22 -23.64
C ILE A 74 43.24 29.69 -23.74
N GLN A 75 42.71 29.82 -24.96
CA GLN A 75 41.33 30.26 -25.18
C GLN A 75 40.31 29.29 -24.58
N ASN A 76 40.57 27.98 -24.63
CA ASN A 76 39.70 26.97 -24.03
C ASN A 76 39.63 27.09 -22.51
N VAL A 77 40.78 27.31 -21.86
CA VAL A 77 40.83 27.54 -20.41
C VAL A 77 40.08 28.82 -20.03
N GLU A 78 40.30 29.93 -20.75
CA GLU A 78 39.59 31.19 -20.50
C GLU A 78 38.07 31.05 -20.65
N ASN A 79 37.61 30.37 -21.70
CA ASN A 79 36.20 30.13 -21.93
C ASN A 79 35.58 29.29 -20.82
N THR A 80 36.32 28.30 -20.32
CA THR A 80 35.88 27.42 -19.23
C THR A 80 35.75 28.20 -17.93
N ILE A 81 36.80 28.91 -17.51
CA ILE A 81 36.80 29.74 -16.28
C ILE A 81 35.65 30.75 -16.32
N LYS A 82 35.49 31.47 -17.45
CA LYS A 82 34.42 32.47 -17.61
C LYS A 82 33.02 31.86 -17.57
N SER A 83 32.83 30.70 -18.21
CA SER A 83 31.51 30.05 -18.25
C SER A 83 31.06 29.58 -16.86
N ILE A 84 32.01 29.22 -16.00
CA ILE A 84 31.74 28.82 -14.61
C ILE A 84 31.39 30.03 -13.74
N GLU A 85 31.88 31.23 -14.05
CA GLU A 85 31.52 32.46 -13.33
C GLU A 85 30.06 32.88 -13.56
N THR A 86 29.60 32.80 -14.81
CA THR A 86 28.27 33.29 -15.18
C THR A 86 27.22 32.20 -15.26
N GLY A 87 27.64 30.92 -15.29
CA GLY A 87 26.80 29.81 -15.74
C GLY A 87 26.58 29.89 -17.25
N GLY A 88 26.38 28.75 -17.91
CA GLY A 88 26.23 28.74 -19.36
C GLY A 88 26.24 27.33 -19.96
N ARG A 89 26.30 27.24 -21.30
CA ARG A 89 26.46 25.94 -21.98
C ARG A 89 27.89 25.74 -22.43
N LEU A 90 28.53 24.70 -21.89
CA LEU A 90 29.83 24.21 -22.34
C LEU A 90 29.59 22.92 -23.14
N ASN A 91 29.99 22.89 -24.41
CA ASN A 91 29.84 21.74 -25.31
C ASN A 91 28.40 21.16 -25.38
N GLY A 92 27.39 22.02 -25.29
CA GLY A 92 25.97 21.64 -25.40
C GLY A 92 25.29 21.20 -24.09
N GLN A 93 26.05 20.98 -23.02
CA GLN A 93 25.53 20.71 -21.67
C GLN A 93 25.59 21.96 -20.79
N PHE A 94 24.64 22.09 -19.86
CA PHE A 94 24.58 23.24 -18.96
C PHE A 94 25.61 23.07 -17.85
N ALA A 95 26.50 24.05 -17.71
CA ALA A 95 27.43 24.18 -16.61
C ALA A 95 26.85 25.20 -15.63
N GLU A 96 26.59 24.75 -14.42
CA GLU A 96 26.10 25.60 -13.35
C GLU A 96 27.16 26.61 -12.91
N LYS A 97 26.69 27.80 -12.53
CA LYS A 97 27.51 28.88 -11.99
C LYS A 97 28.18 28.44 -10.68
N VAL A 98 29.40 28.91 -10.42
CA VAL A 98 30.09 28.72 -9.16
C VAL A 98 29.21 29.17 -7.97
N PRO A 99 29.02 28.32 -6.94
CA PRO A 99 28.24 28.67 -5.77
C PRO A 99 28.75 29.95 -5.11
N ASN A 100 27.84 30.77 -4.58
CA ASN A 100 28.19 32.06 -3.95
C ASN A 100 29.21 31.94 -2.81
N ILE A 101 29.26 30.78 -2.13
CA ILE A 101 30.22 30.50 -1.06
C ILE A 101 31.66 30.33 -1.56
N LEU A 102 31.85 30.04 -2.86
CA LEU A 102 33.16 29.76 -3.48
C LEU A 102 33.68 30.90 -4.37
N VAL A 103 33.07 32.09 -4.27
CA VAL A 103 33.47 33.24 -5.09
C VAL A 103 34.93 33.66 -4.82
N LEU A 104 35.41 33.51 -3.58
CA LEU A 104 36.79 33.83 -3.23
C LEU A 104 37.78 32.88 -3.89
N GLU A 105 37.49 31.58 -3.87
CA GLU A 105 38.29 30.54 -4.53
C GLU A 105 38.30 30.72 -6.05
N TYR A 106 37.16 31.09 -6.64
CA TYR A 106 37.09 31.45 -8.05
C TYR A 106 37.97 32.66 -8.37
N GLN A 107 37.95 33.71 -7.53
CA GLN A 107 38.80 34.88 -7.73
C GLN A 107 40.29 34.54 -7.66
N ASN A 108 40.69 33.67 -6.73
CA ASN A 108 42.07 33.19 -6.63
C ASN A 108 42.47 32.42 -7.89
N LEU A 109 41.63 31.47 -8.34
CA LEU A 109 41.81 30.71 -9.57
C LEU A 109 41.96 31.62 -10.80
N SER A 110 41.08 32.62 -10.95
CA SER A 110 41.17 33.59 -12.05
C SER A 110 42.46 34.40 -11.99
N THR A 111 42.89 34.79 -10.79
CA THR A 111 44.12 35.58 -10.59
C THR A 111 45.38 34.74 -10.90
N SER A 112 45.43 33.48 -10.47
CA SER A 112 46.56 32.60 -10.77
C SER A 112 46.60 32.20 -12.26
N TRP A 113 45.44 32.05 -12.92
CA TRP A 113 45.38 31.91 -14.37
C TRP A 113 45.98 33.10 -15.10
N GLU A 114 45.62 34.34 -14.73
CA GLU A 114 46.17 35.55 -15.37
C GLU A 114 47.69 35.61 -15.24
N LYS A 115 48.24 35.34 -14.04
CA LYS A 115 49.69 35.29 -13.83
C LYS A 115 50.36 34.21 -14.68
N TYR A 116 49.77 33.03 -14.75
CA TYR A 116 50.30 31.93 -15.55
C TYR A 116 50.30 32.27 -17.04
N ARG A 117 49.17 32.78 -17.58
CA ARG A 117 49.07 33.26 -18.96
C ARG A 117 50.08 34.35 -19.28
N ASP A 118 50.24 35.33 -18.40
CA ASP A 118 51.18 36.44 -18.61
C ASP A 118 52.64 35.95 -18.63
N SER A 119 52.97 34.97 -17.78
CA SER A 119 54.29 34.33 -17.79
C SER A 119 54.58 33.53 -19.07
N ILE A 120 53.56 32.91 -19.68
CA ILE A 120 53.68 32.27 -21.01
C ILE A 120 54.00 33.30 -22.07
N HIS A 121 53.24 34.39 -22.15
CA HIS A 121 53.50 35.45 -23.13
C HIS A 121 54.84 36.16 -22.93
N LYS A 122 55.33 36.21 -21.68
CA LYS A 122 56.68 36.68 -21.36
C LYS A 122 57.73 35.72 -21.93
N LEU A 123 57.58 34.42 -21.72
CA LEU A 123 58.47 33.38 -22.25
C LEU A 123 58.56 33.41 -23.78
N GLU A 124 57.42 33.57 -24.48
CA GLU A 124 57.35 33.62 -25.95
C GLU A 124 58.14 34.77 -26.58
N LYS A 125 58.40 35.85 -25.82
CA LYS A 125 59.09 37.05 -26.32
C LYS A 125 60.60 37.02 -26.03
N MET A 126 61.08 36.01 -25.31
CA MET A 126 62.48 35.89 -24.93
C MET A 126 63.29 35.11 -25.96
N THR A 127 64.57 35.47 -26.08
CA THR A 127 65.50 34.74 -26.95
C THR A 127 65.93 33.47 -26.25
N VAL A 128 65.75 32.31 -26.88
CA VAL A 128 66.11 31.00 -26.29
C VAL A 128 67.60 30.84 -26.11
N PHE A 129 68.39 31.28 -27.10
CA PHE A 129 69.82 31.05 -27.14
C PHE A 129 70.62 32.30 -26.73
N ASP A 130 71.68 32.10 -25.95
CA ASP A 130 72.64 33.16 -25.67
C ASP A 130 73.40 33.54 -26.96
N GLN A 131 73.42 34.83 -27.30
CA GLN A 131 73.99 35.32 -28.56
C GLN A 131 75.52 35.13 -28.62
N GLU A 132 76.22 35.25 -27.48
CA GLU A 132 77.67 35.08 -27.41
C GLU A 132 78.05 33.59 -27.46
N ALA A 133 77.31 32.73 -26.75
CA ALA A 133 77.48 31.27 -26.83
C ALA A 133 77.19 30.75 -28.25
N SER A 134 76.08 31.19 -28.87
CA SER A 134 75.74 30.83 -30.26
C SER A 134 76.82 31.28 -31.25
N SER A 135 77.36 32.49 -31.06
CA SER A 135 78.44 33.00 -31.90
C SER A 135 79.75 32.22 -31.70
N ALA A 136 80.05 31.80 -30.48
CA ALA A 136 81.21 30.97 -30.16
C ALA A 136 81.11 29.57 -30.78
N ILE A 137 79.96 28.89 -30.67
CA ILE A 137 79.69 27.60 -31.32
C ILE A 137 79.92 27.67 -32.83
N ASN A 138 79.29 28.65 -33.48
CA ASN A 138 79.41 28.83 -34.93
C ASN A 138 80.85 29.08 -35.36
N TYR A 139 81.62 29.84 -34.56
CA TYR A 139 83.02 30.10 -34.83
C TYR A 139 83.88 28.83 -34.70
N ILE A 140 83.71 28.08 -33.60
CA ILE A 140 84.46 26.84 -33.34
C ILE A 140 84.17 25.81 -34.44
N LEU A 141 82.89 25.54 -34.74
CA LEU A 141 82.51 24.59 -35.79
C LEU A 141 83.06 25.00 -37.17
N LYS A 142 83.07 26.29 -37.49
CA LYS A 142 83.63 26.80 -38.75
C LYS A 142 85.14 26.61 -38.85
N LYS A 143 85.87 26.84 -37.75
CA LYS A 143 87.34 26.78 -37.71
C LYS A 143 87.92 25.41 -37.38
N ASN A 144 87.10 24.48 -36.89
CA ASN A 144 87.56 23.15 -36.48
C ASN A 144 88.25 22.36 -37.61
N ASN A 145 87.75 22.47 -38.84
CA ASN A 145 88.39 21.83 -39.99
C ASN A 145 89.79 22.41 -40.28
N GLU A 146 89.96 23.73 -40.13
CA GLU A 146 91.28 24.37 -40.28
C GLU A 146 92.23 23.94 -39.16
N LEU A 147 91.72 23.74 -37.93
CA LEU A 147 92.50 23.24 -36.79
C LEU A 147 92.99 21.81 -37.04
N ILE A 148 92.09 20.90 -37.42
CA ILE A 148 92.42 19.50 -37.75
C ILE A 148 93.48 19.44 -38.87
N LEU A 149 93.31 20.21 -39.94
CA LEU A 149 94.27 20.25 -41.05
C LEU A 149 95.64 20.78 -40.60
N SER A 150 95.68 21.86 -39.83
CA SER A 150 96.93 22.45 -39.34
C SER A 150 97.70 21.50 -38.41
N VAL A 151 96.98 20.76 -37.56
CA VAL A 151 97.60 19.73 -36.71
C VAL A 151 98.08 18.53 -37.54
N ASN A 152 97.35 18.14 -38.58
CA ASN A 152 97.76 17.06 -39.47
C ASN A 152 98.99 17.42 -40.31
N ASP A 153 99.09 18.68 -40.75
CA ASP A 153 100.30 19.19 -41.40
C ASP A 153 101.50 19.20 -40.45
N LEU A 154 101.28 19.54 -39.17
CA LEU A 154 102.29 19.42 -38.13
C LEU A 154 102.69 17.95 -37.87
N ASP A 155 101.74 17.02 -37.87
CA ASP A 155 102.02 15.58 -37.71
C ASP A 155 102.94 15.08 -38.82
N ASN A 156 102.63 15.44 -40.07
CA ASN A 156 103.47 15.13 -41.23
C ASN A 156 104.88 15.74 -41.13
N GLU A 157 105.01 16.97 -40.60
CA GLU A 157 106.33 17.61 -40.42
C GLU A 157 107.21 16.85 -39.40
N VAL A 158 106.61 16.37 -38.31
CA VAL A 158 107.29 15.78 -37.15
C VAL A 158 107.52 14.26 -37.30
N GLN A 159 106.78 13.57 -38.18
CA GLN A 159 106.96 12.13 -38.44
C GLN A 159 108.35 11.75 -38.99
N ASP A 160 108.98 12.63 -39.77
CA ASP A 160 110.31 12.39 -40.37
C ASP A 160 111.48 12.61 -39.39
N LEU A 161 111.21 13.01 -38.14
CA LEU A 161 112.25 13.34 -37.16
C LEU A 161 112.82 12.08 -36.48
N ASP A 162 114.08 12.17 -36.06
CA ASP A 162 114.81 11.10 -35.37
C ASP A 162 114.15 10.70 -34.04
N ARG A 163 114.58 9.57 -33.48
CA ARG A 163 114.03 8.96 -32.25
C ARG A 163 113.98 9.92 -31.05
N ASP A 164 114.86 10.91 -30.99
CA ASP A 164 114.90 11.93 -29.93
C ASP A 164 113.61 12.80 -29.90
N TYR A 165 112.82 12.83 -30.98
CA TYR A 165 111.57 13.57 -31.10
C TYR A 165 110.31 12.71 -30.92
N SER A 166 110.43 11.45 -30.45
CA SER A 166 109.28 10.54 -30.26
C SER A 166 108.16 11.16 -29.40
N ARG A 167 108.52 11.93 -28.37
CA ARG A 167 107.55 12.62 -27.51
C ARG A 167 106.78 13.74 -28.25
N HIS A 168 107.42 14.41 -29.21
CA HIS A 168 106.75 15.40 -30.05
C HIS A 168 105.71 14.74 -30.94
N GLN A 169 106.04 13.57 -31.51
CA GLN A 169 105.11 12.79 -32.33
C GLN A 169 103.89 12.31 -31.53
N GLU A 170 104.08 11.89 -30.28
CA GLU A 170 102.97 11.55 -29.38
C GLU A 170 102.07 12.76 -29.09
N ILE A 171 102.66 13.91 -28.72
CA ILE A 171 101.89 15.11 -28.42
C ILE A 171 101.09 15.58 -29.63
N VAL A 172 101.67 15.55 -30.84
CA VAL A 172 100.96 15.97 -32.05
C VAL A 172 99.79 15.03 -32.39
N LYS A 173 99.92 13.72 -32.14
CA LYS A 173 98.80 12.77 -32.25
C LYS A 173 97.69 13.06 -31.25
N ASP A 174 98.05 13.38 -30.01
CA ASP A 174 97.10 13.77 -28.97
C ASP A 174 96.39 15.10 -29.32
N LEU A 175 97.11 16.07 -29.89
CA LEU A 175 96.51 17.30 -30.42
C LEU A 175 95.49 16.99 -31.52
N LEU A 176 95.80 16.04 -32.42
CA LEU A 176 94.90 15.65 -33.50
C LEU A 176 93.63 15.00 -32.96
N GLU A 177 93.75 14.13 -31.97
CA GLU A 177 92.60 13.55 -31.27
C GLU A 177 91.76 14.64 -30.59
N CYS A 178 92.39 15.53 -29.82
CA CYS A 178 91.70 16.62 -29.13
C CYS A 178 90.96 17.53 -30.11
N SER A 179 91.53 17.88 -31.27
CA SER A 179 90.85 18.70 -32.28
C SER A 179 89.58 18.07 -32.86
N LYS A 180 89.53 16.74 -32.98
CA LYS A 180 88.33 16.02 -33.42
C LYS A 180 87.24 16.06 -32.35
N VAL A 181 87.63 15.78 -31.11
CA VAL A 181 86.69 15.73 -29.98
C VAL A 181 86.13 17.13 -29.68
N ILE A 182 86.95 18.19 -29.73
CA ILE A 182 86.49 19.58 -29.56
C ILE A 182 85.37 19.92 -30.54
N GLY A 183 85.52 19.56 -31.82
CA GLY A 183 84.47 19.76 -32.82
C GLY A 183 83.20 18.96 -32.56
N GLN A 184 83.34 17.69 -32.16
CA GLN A 184 82.22 16.81 -31.83
C GLN A 184 81.42 17.32 -30.63
N GLN A 185 82.10 17.68 -29.53
CA GLN A 185 81.46 18.18 -28.32
C GLN A 185 80.77 19.52 -28.56
N THR A 186 81.37 20.39 -29.36
CA THR A 186 80.73 21.65 -29.77
C THR A 186 79.43 21.41 -30.57
N LEU A 187 79.38 20.37 -31.40
CA LEU A 187 78.17 20.01 -32.15
C LEU A 187 77.07 19.50 -31.21
N LEU A 188 77.42 18.63 -30.26
CA LEU A 188 76.49 18.11 -29.24
C LEU A 188 75.87 19.25 -28.43
N ILE A 189 76.71 20.19 -27.97
CA ILE A 189 76.26 21.41 -27.28
C ILE A 189 75.29 22.21 -28.17
N SER A 190 75.55 22.34 -29.48
CA SER A 190 74.71 23.13 -30.40
C SER A 190 73.29 22.58 -30.60
N ILE A 191 73.12 21.26 -30.46
CA ILE A 191 71.82 20.58 -30.60
C ILE A 191 71.14 20.34 -29.25
N GLY A 192 71.76 20.77 -28.15
CA GLY A 192 71.23 20.61 -26.80
C GLY A 192 71.27 19.16 -26.30
N GLU A 193 72.05 18.28 -26.94
CA GLU A 193 72.25 16.92 -26.48
C GLU A 193 73.53 16.82 -25.64
N ASP A 194 73.37 16.15 -24.50
CA ASP A 194 74.40 15.58 -23.63
C ASP A 194 74.87 16.45 -22.44
N VAL A 195 74.79 15.84 -21.25
CA VAL A 195 74.91 16.46 -19.91
C VAL A 195 76.38 16.71 -19.56
N ASN A 196 77.32 16.04 -20.23
CA ASN A 196 78.76 16.12 -19.95
C ASN A 196 79.59 16.81 -21.05
N SER A 197 78.97 17.26 -22.15
CA SER A 197 79.69 17.83 -23.29
C SER A 197 80.52 19.06 -22.93
N GLN A 198 80.06 19.90 -21.98
CA GLN A 198 80.82 21.07 -21.51
C GLN A 198 82.05 20.68 -20.71
N GLU A 199 81.96 19.63 -19.88
CA GLU A 199 83.06 19.14 -19.06
C GLU A 199 84.13 18.46 -19.92
N GLU A 200 83.71 17.65 -20.90
CA GLU A 200 84.61 17.00 -21.85
C GLU A 200 85.28 18.02 -22.79
N LEU A 201 84.55 19.05 -23.23
CA LEU A 201 85.10 20.15 -24.01
C LEU A 201 86.20 20.90 -23.22
N LYS A 202 85.98 21.12 -21.92
CA LYS A 202 86.96 21.73 -21.01
C LYS A 202 88.22 20.89 -20.84
N GLU A 203 88.06 19.58 -20.66
CA GLU A 203 89.18 18.64 -20.57
C GLU A 203 90.04 18.65 -21.85
N LYS A 204 89.42 18.53 -23.02
CA LYS A 204 90.15 18.49 -24.30
C LYS A 204 90.79 19.82 -24.67
N ARG A 205 90.17 20.95 -24.33
CA ARG A 205 90.80 22.26 -24.50
C ARG A 205 92.09 22.36 -23.68
N LEU A 206 92.02 21.99 -22.41
CA LEU A 206 93.18 22.04 -21.51
C LEU A 206 94.30 21.11 -21.99
N LYS A 207 93.97 19.89 -22.41
CA LYS A 207 94.96 18.95 -22.98
C LYS A 207 95.61 19.49 -24.27
N PHE A 208 94.83 20.12 -25.14
CA PHE A 208 95.34 20.75 -26.37
C PHE A 208 96.28 21.92 -26.07
N GLU A 209 95.90 22.81 -25.14
CA GLU A 209 96.73 23.93 -24.68
C GLU A 209 98.06 23.46 -24.08
N ILE A 210 98.03 22.41 -23.25
CA ILE A 210 99.24 21.83 -22.67
C ILE A 210 100.16 21.30 -23.77
N GLY A 211 99.60 20.56 -24.74
CA GLY A 211 100.35 20.01 -25.86
C GLY A 211 101.00 21.09 -26.73
N ILE A 212 100.25 22.14 -27.09
CA ILE A 212 100.79 23.21 -27.95
C ILE A 212 101.90 24.00 -27.23
N ARG A 213 101.75 24.29 -25.93
CA ARG A 213 102.77 24.99 -25.14
C ARG A 213 104.05 24.17 -25.00
N LYS A 214 103.95 22.85 -24.79
CA LYS A 214 105.11 21.95 -24.76
C LYS A 214 105.90 21.99 -26.07
N LEU A 215 105.21 21.95 -27.21
CA LEU A 215 105.84 22.03 -28.54
C LEU A 215 106.48 23.41 -28.81
N LEU A 216 105.88 24.49 -28.27
CA LEU A 216 106.39 25.86 -28.37
C LEU A 216 107.48 26.20 -27.32
N GLN A 217 107.77 25.28 -26.40
CA GLN A 217 108.66 25.50 -25.26
C GLN A 217 108.20 26.62 -24.30
N ILE A 218 106.90 26.78 -24.16
CA ILE A 218 106.28 27.70 -23.19
C ILE A 218 106.04 26.94 -21.89
N SER A 219 106.25 27.60 -20.75
CA SER A 219 105.97 27.02 -19.43
C SER A 219 104.51 26.58 -19.32
N THR A 220 104.30 25.40 -18.73
CA THR A 220 102.97 24.87 -18.39
C THR A 220 102.69 24.94 -16.89
N LEU A 221 103.56 25.56 -16.08
CA LEU A 221 103.46 25.61 -14.61
C LEU A 221 102.22 26.36 -14.10
N ASP A 222 101.62 27.21 -14.94
CA ASP A 222 100.38 27.94 -14.68
C ASP A 222 99.11 27.15 -15.07
N LEU A 223 99.26 25.96 -15.66
CA LEU A 223 98.16 25.10 -16.09
C LEU A 223 98.01 23.89 -15.16
N ASP A 224 96.76 23.46 -14.94
CA ASP A 224 96.44 22.26 -14.16
C ASP A 224 96.65 20.98 -15.00
N VAL A 225 97.92 20.63 -15.21
CA VAL A 225 98.28 19.46 -16.05
C VAL A 225 97.84 18.13 -15.44
N GLU A 226 97.73 18.03 -14.12
CA GLU A 226 97.38 16.79 -13.42
C GLU A 226 95.91 16.42 -13.64
N SER A 227 95.01 17.40 -13.73
CA SER A 227 93.57 17.19 -13.95
C SER A 227 93.24 16.43 -15.24
N VAL A 228 94.12 16.50 -16.25
CA VAL A 228 93.96 15.82 -17.56
C VAL A 228 94.97 14.69 -17.77
N GLY A 229 95.67 14.25 -16.71
CA GLY A 229 96.64 13.16 -16.76
C GLY A 229 97.96 13.50 -17.45
N GLU A 230 98.27 14.78 -17.65
CA GLU A 230 99.50 15.27 -18.24
C GLU A 230 100.57 15.58 -17.20
N LYS A 231 101.84 15.68 -17.63
CA LYS A 231 102.97 16.08 -16.78
C LYS A 231 103.63 17.34 -17.30
N HIS A 232 104.19 18.14 -16.40
CA HIS A 232 105.13 19.19 -16.79
C HIS A 232 106.39 18.55 -17.37
N GLU A 233 106.71 18.92 -18.61
CA GLU A 233 107.90 18.45 -19.31
C GLU A 233 108.46 19.57 -20.18
N GLU A 234 109.79 19.70 -20.22
CA GLU A 234 110.49 20.59 -21.15
C GLU A 234 111.02 19.76 -22.31
N LEU A 235 110.61 20.12 -23.53
CA LEU A 235 111.03 19.42 -24.75
C LEU A 235 112.20 20.13 -25.42
N ILE A 236 113.02 19.37 -26.15
CA ILE A 236 114.04 19.93 -27.05
C ILE A 236 113.36 20.74 -28.18
N PRO A 237 113.99 21.80 -28.70
CA PRO A 237 113.34 22.65 -29.70
C PRO A 237 113.21 21.92 -31.04
N LEU A 238 112.06 22.09 -31.69
CA LEU A 238 111.86 21.61 -33.06
C LEU A 238 112.80 22.34 -34.04
N PRO A 239 113.35 21.64 -35.05
CA PRO A 239 114.15 22.28 -36.09
C PRO A 239 113.37 23.40 -36.80
N ARG A 240 114.07 24.50 -37.15
CA ARG A 240 113.43 25.67 -37.78
C ARG A 240 112.66 25.33 -39.07
N GLU A 241 113.10 24.33 -39.81
CA GLU A 241 112.47 23.86 -41.05
C GLU A 241 111.17 23.07 -40.82
N LYS A 242 110.98 22.51 -39.62
CA LYS A 242 109.87 21.63 -39.22
C LYS A 242 108.98 22.27 -38.12
N SER A 243 108.95 23.59 -38.08
CA SER A 243 108.18 24.39 -37.09
C SER A 243 107.25 25.41 -37.76
N ASN A 244 107.04 25.30 -39.07
CA ASN A 244 106.23 26.26 -39.82
C ASN A 244 104.74 26.01 -39.55
N SER A 245 104.31 24.75 -39.57
CA SER A 245 102.93 24.39 -39.21
C SER A 245 102.60 24.72 -37.76
N LEU A 246 103.56 24.52 -36.83
CA LEU A 246 103.39 24.91 -35.43
C LEU A 246 103.20 26.42 -35.26
N ARG A 247 103.94 27.24 -36.01
CA ARG A 247 103.79 28.71 -36.01
C ARG A 247 102.46 29.19 -36.60
N GLN A 248 101.82 28.40 -37.45
CA GLN A 248 100.49 28.70 -37.99
C GLN A 248 99.36 28.20 -37.08
N LEU A 249 99.60 27.09 -36.37
CA LEU A 249 98.66 26.49 -35.45
C LEU A 249 98.41 27.36 -34.22
N ASP A 250 99.45 27.97 -33.66
CA ASP A 250 99.39 28.80 -32.44
C ASP A 250 98.35 29.94 -32.49
N PRO A 251 98.37 30.86 -33.48
CA PRO A 251 97.37 31.92 -33.55
C PRO A 251 95.94 31.41 -33.84
N LEU A 252 95.81 30.27 -34.53
CA LEU A 252 94.51 29.63 -34.76
C LEU A 252 93.95 29.07 -33.45
N TRP A 253 94.80 28.41 -32.66
CA TRP A 253 94.46 27.86 -31.37
C TRP A 253 94.08 28.95 -30.35
N GLU A 254 94.87 30.01 -30.22
CA GLU A 254 94.56 31.16 -29.34
C GLU A 254 93.16 31.74 -29.61
N SER A 255 92.81 31.90 -30.89
CA SER A 255 91.50 32.40 -31.28
C SER A 255 90.37 31.39 -31.00
N MET A 256 90.62 30.08 -31.12
CA MET A 256 89.62 29.05 -30.83
C MET A 256 89.44 28.82 -29.33
N GLN A 257 90.53 28.74 -28.57
CA GLN A 257 90.53 28.61 -27.11
C GLN A 257 89.65 29.68 -26.45
N THR A 258 89.79 30.94 -26.86
CA THR A 258 88.97 32.04 -26.35
C THR A 258 87.47 31.80 -26.56
N LYS A 259 87.06 31.18 -27.68
CA LYS A 259 85.66 30.84 -27.95
C LYS A 259 85.21 29.60 -27.17
N ILE A 260 86.09 28.61 -27.00
CA ILE A 260 85.77 27.41 -26.21
C ILE A 260 85.53 27.80 -24.75
N SER A 261 86.34 28.69 -24.17
CA SER A 261 86.13 29.17 -22.79
C SER A 261 84.78 29.87 -22.58
N ILE A 262 84.22 30.55 -23.59
CA ILE A 262 82.86 31.12 -23.51
C ILE A 262 81.81 30.01 -23.30
N LEU A 263 81.99 28.84 -23.93
CA LEU A 263 81.08 27.70 -23.81
C LEU A 263 81.27 26.90 -22.52
N GLU A 264 82.44 27.01 -21.89
CA GLU A 264 82.71 26.44 -20.56
C GLU A 264 81.99 27.22 -19.45
N GLU A 265 81.87 28.54 -19.60
CA GLU A 265 81.33 29.43 -18.57
C GLU A 265 79.85 29.76 -18.75
N ARG A 266 79.30 29.56 -19.96
CA ARG A 266 77.91 29.94 -20.28
C ARG A 266 77.11 28.77 -20.82
N ALA A 267 75.86 28.69 -20.37
CA ALA A 267 74.88 27.79 -20.95
C ALA A 267 74.49 28.25 -22.36
N LEU A 268 74.08 27.31 -23.20
CA LEU A 268 73.50 27.60 -24.52
C LEU A 268 72.21 28.43 -24.39
N LEU A 269 71.44 28.22 -23.31
CA LEU A 269 70.19 28.92 -23.04
C LEU A 269 70.44 30.28 -22.37
N SER A 270 69.69 31.31 -22.79
CA SER A 270 69.82 32.64 -22.18
C SER A 270 69.35 32.64 -20.71
N PRO A 271 70.03 33.38 -19.81
CA PRO A 271 69.62 33.51 -18.41
C PRO A 271 68.19 34.07 -18.26
N GLU A 272 67.83 35.01 -19.12
CA GLU A 272 66.49 35.60 -19.15
C GLU A 272 65.42 34.55 -19.48
N PHE A 273 65.68 33.71 -20.48
CA PHE A 273 64.78 32.62 -20.86
C PHE A 273 64.60 31.59 -19.74
N ASN A 274 65.69 31.18 -19.08
CA ASN A 274 65.61 30.22 -17.97
C ASN A 274 64.81 30.79 -16.79
N SER A 275 65.04 32.05 -16.43
CA SER A 275 64.30 32.71 -15.36
C SER A 275 62.80 32.81 -15.68
N ALA A 276 62.42 33.16 -16.91
CA ALA A 276 61.01 33.20 -17.31
C ALA A 276 60.38 31.80 -17.39
N LYS A 277 61.15 30.78 -17.76
CA LYS A 277 60.69 29.39 -17.76
C LYS A 277 60.38 28.93 -16.33
N GLU A 278 61.25 29.21 -15.37
CA GLU A 278 61.04 28.89 -13.95
C GLU A 278 59.82 29.63 -13.40
N GLU A 279 59.71 30.94 -13.64
CA GLU A 279 58.53 31.75 -13.26
C GLU A 279 57.22 31.18 -13.84
N MET A 280 57.24 30.74 -15.10
CA MET A 280 56.09 30.10 -15.73
C MET A 280 55.71 28.79 -15.04
N LEU A 281 56.69 27.95 -14.71
CA LEU A 281 56.46 26.68 -14.00
C LEU A 281 55.94 26.91 -12.57
N GLU A 282 56.45 27.91 -11.85
CA GLU A 282 55.94 28.27 -10.52
C GLU A 282 54.49 28.76 -10.59
N ASN A 283 54.15 29.62 -11.55
CA ASN A 283 52.79 30.07 -11.75
C ASN A 283 51.85 28.92 -12.18
N LYS A 284 52.35 27.94 -12.94
CA LYS A 284 51.61 26.72 -13.28
C LYS A 284 51.19 25.96 -12.02
N GLU A 285 52.13 25.73 -11.10
CA GLU A 285 51.88 25.00 -9.85
C GLU A 285 50.92 25.77 -8.93
N MET A 286 51.01 27.10 -8.88
CA MET A 286 50.06 27.95 -8.16
C MET A 286 48.64 27.80 -8.71
N PHE A 287 48.49 27.84 -10.04
CA PHE A 287 47.21 27.64 -10.70
C PHE A 287 46.65 26.23 -10.46
N TYR A 288 47.50 25.20 -10.49
CA TYR A 288 47.13 23.83 -10.12
C TYR A 288 46.59 23.72 -8.70
N SER A 289 47.24 24.36 -7.75
CA SER A 289 46.79 24.39 -6.36
C SER A 289 45.39 25.02 -6.25
N ASP A 290 45.15 26.14 -6.93
CA ASP A 290 43.83 26.81 -6.89
C ASP A 290 42.72 25.97 -7.55
N ILE A 291 43.02 25.26 -8.65
CA ILE A 291 42.11 24.29 -9.28
C ILE A 291 41.73 23.18 -8.28
N ASP A 292 42.70 22.60 -7.59
CA ASP A 292 42.44 21.52 -6.65
C ASP A 292 41.61 22.02 -5.45
N VAL A 293 41.88 23.23 -4.95
CA VAL A 293 41.12 23.85 -3.85
C VAL A 293 39.66 24.07 -4.24
N ILE A 294 39.38 24.64 -5.43
CA ILE A 294 38.00 24.90 -5.83
C ILE A 294 37.24 23.61 -6.10
N ILE A 295 37.85 22.59 -6.72
CA ILE A 295 37.23 21.27 -6.93
C ILE A 295 36.88 20.63 -5.59
N GLN A 296 37.80 20.62 -4.63
CA GLN A 296 37.57 20.00 -3.32
C GLN A 296 36.45 20.70 -2.56
N LYS A 297 36.47 22.04 -2.50
CA LYS A 297 35.44 22.79 -1.77
C LYS A 297 34.08 22.73 -2.45
N TRP A 298 34.02 22.72 -3.79
CA TRP A 298 32.77 22.55 -4.52
C TRP A 298 32.19 21.15 -4.34
N SER A 299 33.03 20.11 -4.47
CA SER A 299 32.59 18.72 -4.22
C SER A 299 32.05 18.55 -2.81
N LYS A 300 32.71 19.16 -1.81
CA LYS A 300 32.22 19.15 -0.43
C LYS A 300 30.90 19.89 -0.27
N ASN A 301 30.73 21.04 -0.92
CA ASN A 301 29.49 21.81 -0.87
C ASN A 301 28.30 21.00 -1.41
N ILE A 302 28.47 20.24 -2.49
CA ILE A 302 27.44 19.33 -3.03
C ILE A 302 27.07 18.28 -1.98
N ALA A 303 28.08 17.60 -1.40
CA ALA A 303 27.86 16.54 -0.43
C ALA A 303 27.15 17.03 0.85
N ASP A 304 27.50 18.23 1.33
CA ASP A 304 26.86 18.83 2.51
C ASP A 304 25.38 19.18 2.21
N HIS A 305 25.06 19.72 1.02
CA HIS A 305 23.68 20.03 0.63
C HIS A 305 22.81 18.77 0.43
N GLU A 306 23.33 17.72 -0.22
CA GLU A 306 22.61 16.43 -0.33
C GLU A 306 22.25 15.86 1.05
N SER A 307 23.10 16.07 2.06
CA SER A 307 22.86 15.55 3.41
C SER A 307 21.73 16.28 4.15
N ASP A 308 21.64 17.60 4.02
CA ASP A 308 20.58 18.41 4.63
C ASP A 308 19.21 18.11 3.99
N GLU A 309 19.19 17.89 2.67
CA GLU A 309 17.97 17.54 1.94
C GLU A 309 17.43 16.15 2.34
N ILE A 310 18.32 15.16 2.50
CA ILE A 310 17.95 13.84 3.02
C ILE A 310 17.30 13.95 4.41
N ILE A 311 17.83 14.82 5.28
CA ILE A 311 17.26 15.04 6.62
C ILE A 311 15.85 15.65 6.52
N ILE A 312 15.63 16.64 5.64
CA ILE A 312 14.31 17.25 5.43
C ILE A 312 13.30 16.20 4.95
N VAL A 313 13.68 15.38 3.96
CA VAL A 313 12.82 14.29 3.45
C VAL A 313 12.48 13.29 4.56
N GLN A 314 13.46 12.91 5.39
CA GLN A 314 13.22 12.01 6.53
C GLN A 314 12.24 12.60 7.56
N ILE A 315 12.36 13.90 7.88
CA ILE A 315 11.44 14.59 8.80
C ILE A 315 10.01 14.58 8.25
N ILE A 316 9.83 14.90 6.98
CA ILE A 316 8.51 14.89 6.33
C ILE A 316 7.91 13.48 6.36
N LEU A 317 8.71 12.44 6.06
CA LEU A 317 8.26 11.05 6.08
C LEU A 317 7.81 10.61 7.49
N VAL A 318 8.51 11.02 8.54
CA VAL A 318 8.11 10.74 9.94
C VAL A 318 6.77 11.42 10.27
N ILE A 319 6.56 12.67 9.83
CA ILE A 319 5.29 13.38 10.01
C ILE A 319 4.16 12.64 9.27
N ASP A 320 4.39 12.21 8.03
CA ASP A 320 3.40 11.46 7.24
C ASP A 320 3.01 10.14 7.90
N ILE A 321 3.98 9.39 8.44
CA ILE A 321 3.71 8.17 9.22
C ILE A 321 2.86 8.51 10.46
N GLY A 322 3.19 9.59 11.17
CA GLY A 322 2.44 10.04 12.34
C GLY A 322 0.98 10.37 12.01
N VAL A 323 0.75 11.15 10.94
CA VAL A 323 -0.59 11.46 10.45
C VAL A 323 -1.33 10.17 10.06
N PHE A 324 -0.68 9.27 9.33
CA PHE A 324 -1.25 7.99 8.92
C PHE A 324 -1.71 7.13 10.11
N LEU A 325 -0.88 7.01 11.15
CA LEU A 325 -1.23 6.28 12.38
C LEU A 325 -2.43 6.91 13.11
N ILE A 326 -2.51 8.23 13.17
CA ILE A 326 -3.66 8.93 13.76
C ILE A 326 -4.95 8.60 12.99
N VAL A 327 -4.89 8.58 11.65
CA VAL A 327 -6.03 8.18 10.80
C VAL A 327 -6.50 6.78 11.16
N LEU A 328 -5.57 5.81 11.23
CA LEU A 328 -5.89 4.41 11.54
C LEU A 328 -6.53 4.27 12.93
N ILE A 329 -6.01 4.97 13.93
CA ILE A 329 -6.58 4.98 15.29
C ILE A 329 -8.01 5.56 15.27
N MET A 330 -8.22 6.67 14.55
CA MET A 330 -9.55 7.27 14.41
C MET A 330 -10.56 6.33 13.73
N ILE A 331 -10.15 5.66 12.65
CA ILE A 331 -10.99 4.68 11.94
C ILE A 331 -11.35 3.53 12.88
N ARG A 332 -10.36 2.93 13.56
CA ARG A 332 -10.58 1.81 14.48
C ARG A 332 -11.54 2.17 15.61
N LYS A 333 -11.37 3.35 16.21
CA LYS A 333 -12.25 3.85 17.28
C LYS A 333 -13.68 4.06 16.78
N SER A 334 -13.86 4.49 15.53
CA SER A 334 -15.19 4.72 14.95
C SER A 334 -15.89 3.44 14.51
N LEU A 335 -15.13 2.39 14.12
CA LEU A 335 -15.69 1.11 13.67
C LEU A 335 -16.07 0.15 14.82
N HIS A 336 -15.44 0.26 15.99
CA HIS A 336 -15.72 -0.58 17.16
C HIS A 336 -17.22 -0.74 17.53
N PRO A 337 -18.06 0.30 17.55
CA PRO A 337 -19.48 0.16 17.93
C PRO A 337 -20.33 -0.66 16.94
N PHE A 338 -19.88 -0.92 15.72
CA PHE A 338 -20.69 -1.66 14.73
C PHE A 338 -20.94 -3.11 15.11
N GLU A 339 -19.99 -3.76 15.79
CA GLU A 339 -20.15 -5.14 16.26
C GLU A 339 -21.27 -5.22 17.31
N ALA A 340 -21.29 -4.27 18.26
CA ALA A 340 -22.33 -4.18 19.28
C ALA A 340 -23.71 -3.90 18.68
N ILE A 341 -23.80 -3.02 17.67
CA ILE A 341 -25.06 -2.76 16.94
C ILE A 341 -25.55 -4.03 16.24
N THR A 342 -24.66 -4.75 15.55
CA THR A 342 -25.02 -5.97 14.83
C THR A 342 -25.53 -7.06 15.78
N GLN A 343 -24.87 -7.24 16.92
CA GLN A 343 -25.29 -8.20 17.95
C GLN A 343 -26.65 -7.83 18.55
N ALA A 344 -26.87 -6.54 18.86
CA ALA A 344 -28.15 -6.07 19.41
C ALA A 344 -29.30 -6.27 18.42
N ILE A 345 -29.09 -6.02 17.13
CA ILE A 345 -30.08 -6.28 16.07
C ILE A 345 -30.37 -7.79 15.95
N SER A 346 -29.35 -8.65 16.03
CA SER A 346 -29.55 -10.11 15.97
C SER A 346 -30.40 -10.62 17.14
N LYS A 347 -30.11 -10.16 18.36
CA LYS A 347 -30.91 -10.49 19.55
C LYS A 347 -32.36 -10.03 19.42
N MET A 348 -32.59 -8.85 18.84
CA MET A 348 -33.94 -8.35 18.57
C MET A 348 -34.69 -9.24 17.58
N ARG A 349 -34.02 -9.75 16.54
CA ARG A 349 -34.60 -10.73 15.61
C ARG A 349 -34.98 -12.04 16.30
N GLU A 350 -34.27 -12.42 17.36
CA GLU A 350 -34.54 -13.60 18.18
C GLU A 350 -35.62 -13.35 19.25
N GLY A 351 -36.26 -12.17 19.27
CA GLY A 351 -37.34 -11.83 20.18
C GLY A 351 -36.89 -11.24 21.52
N VAL A 352 -35.60 -10.90 21.68
CA VAL A 352 -35.07 -10.25 22.89
C VAL A 352 -35.13 -8.73 22.71
N TYR A 353 -36.16 -8.10 23.27
CA TYR A 353 -36.41 -6.67 23.18
C TYR A 353 -35.90 -5.88 24.41
N GLY A 354 -35.59 -4.59 24.23
CA GLY A 354 -35.14 -3.69 25.29
C GLY A 354 -33.65 -3.74 25.62
N GLU A 355 -32.85 -4.39 24.78
CA GLU A 355 -31.38 -4.27 24.82
C GLU A 355 -30.97 -2.85 24.43
N THR A 356 -30.03 -2.27 25.18
CA THR A 356 -29.49 -0.93 24.94
C THR A 356 -28.00 -0.98 24.69
N ILE A 357 -27.56 -0.26 23.67
CA ILE A 357 -26.14 -0.16 23.32
C ILE A 357 -25.57 1.05 24.07
N GLN A 358 -24.55 0.81 24.89
CA GLN A 358 -23.84 1.87 25.60
C GLN A 358 -22.77 2.49 24.70
N TYR A 359 -23.16 3.51 23.96
CA TYR A 359 -22.25 4.30 23.14
C TYR A 359 -22.65 5.77 23.16
N SER A 360 -21.76 6.63 23.65
CA SER A 360 -21.99 8.08 23.78
C SER A 360 -21.15 8.91 22.81
N GLY A 361 -20.93 8.39 21.60
CA GLY A 361 -20.31 9.17 20.53
C GLY A 361 -21.17 10.39 20.17
N LYS A 362 -20.54 11.53 19.89
CA LYS A 362 -21.23 12.72 19.33
C LYS A 362 -21.20 12.73 17.79
N ASP A 363 -20.93 11.58 17.18
CA ASP A 363 -20.87 11.36 15.75
C ASP A 363 -22.17 10.69 15.25
N GLU A 364 -22.19 10.37 13.96
CA GLU A 364 -23.34 9.72 13.33
C GLU A 364 -23.63 8.33 13.88
N VAL A 365 -22.59 7.64 14.36
CA VAL A 365 -22.77 6.34 15.02
C VAL A 365 -23.48 6.52 16.36
N GLY A 366 -23.19 7.62 17.07
CA GLY A 366 -23.88 8.00 18.30
C GLY A 366 -25.38 8.22 18.08
N GLN A 367 -25.73 8.98 17.05
CA GLN A 367 -27.12 9.20 16.67
C GLN A 367 -27.83 7.91 16.26
N LEU A 368 -27.14 7.01 15.55
CA LEU A 368 -27.69 5.72 15.18
C LEU A 368 -27.98 4.84 16.41
N VAL A 369 -27.05 4.79 17.37
CA VAL A 369 -27.23 4.06 18.63
C VAL A 369 -28.38 4.62 19.45
N GLU A 370 -28.51 5.95 19.54
CA GLU A 370 -29.61 6.61 20.24
C GLU A 370 -30.97 6.22 19.63
N ASN A 371 -31.10 6.33 18.30
CA ASN A 371 -32.31 5.93 17.58
C ASN A 371 -32.62 4.43 17.77
N PHE A 372 -31.60 3.57 17.74
CA PHE A 372 -31.76 2.14 18.00
C PHE A 372 -32.28 1.87 19.42
N ASN A 373 -31.71 2.52 20.44
CA ASN A 373 -32.12 2.34 21.83
C ASN A 373 -33.58 2.79 22.05
N ILE A 374 -33.98 3.91 21.44
CA ILE A 374 -35.37 4.37 21.46
C ILE A 374 -36.28 3.30 20.85
N MET A 375 -35.97 2.82 19.64
CA MET A 375 -36.76 1.80 18.96
C MET A 375 -36.86 0.50 19.77
N SER A 376 -35.74 0.01 20.33
CA SER A 376 -35.67 -1.21 21.15
C SER A 376 -36.59 -1.12 22.37
N ASN A 377 -36.59 0.02 23.06
CA ASN A 377 -37.47 0.25 24.21
C ASN A 377 -38.94 0.39 23.81
N THR A 378 -39.25 1.12 22.74
CA THR A 378 -40.63 1.25 22.25
C THR A 378 -41.23 -0.10 21.87
N ILE A 379 -40.47 -0.98 21.22
CA ILE A 379 -40.94 -2.33 20.87
C ILE A 379 -41.21 -3.15 22.14
N LYS A 380 -40.30 -3.11 23.12
CA LYS A 380 -40.50 -3.80 24.40
C LYS A 380 -41.77 -3.32 25.13
N GLU A 381 -41.98 -2.02 25.21
CA GLU A 381 -43.16 -1.44 25.85
C GLU A 381 -44.46 -1.88 25.16
N LYS A 382 -44.47 -1.90 23.82
CA LYS A 382 -45.63 -2.35 23.04
C LYS A 382 -45.93 -3.83 23.23
N GLU A 383 -44.90 -4.67 23.32
CA GLU A 383 -45.06 -6.09 23.59
C GLU A 383 -45.63 -6.34 25.00
N GLU A 384 -45.10 -5.63 26.01
CA GLU A 384 -45.63 -5.73 27.38
C GLU A 384 -47.08 -5.24 27.49
N GLU A 385 -47.46 -4.19 26.74
CA GLU A 385 -48.83 -3.67 26.67
C GLU A 385 -49.79 -4.66 26.02
N ALA A 386 -49.38 -5.29 24.91
CA ALA A 386 -50.16 -6.31 24.22
C ALA A 386 -50.40 -7.52 25.13
N LYS A 387 -49.35 -8.02 25.78
CA LYS A 387 -49.45 -9.16 26.70
C LYS A 387 -50.37 -8.89 27.89
N LYS A 388 -50.36 -7.68 28.44
CA LYS A 388 -51.28 -7.29 29.53
C LYS A 388 -52.73 -7.26 29.06
N THR A 389 -52.96 -6.82 27.82
CA THR A 389 -54.30 -6.76 27.22
C THR A 389 -54.86 -8.15 27.00
N ASP A 390 -54.04 -9.09 26.52
CA ASP A 390 -54.44 -10.49 26.35
C ASP A 390 -54.82 -11.14 27.69
N ILE A 391 -53.99 -10.97 28.72
CA ILE A 391 -54.29 -11.50 30.07
C ILE A 391 -55.59 -10.90 30.62
N ALA A 392 -55.78 -9.58 30.49
CA ALA A 392 -56.99 -8.92 30.98
C ALA A 392 -58.26 -9.38 30.24
N LYS A 393 -58.15 -9.64 28.93
CA LYS A 393 -59.23 -10.22 28.12
C LYS A 393 -59.62 -11.61 28.61
N ASP A 394 -58.64 -12.45 28.92
CA ASP A 394 -58.87 -13.82 29.41
C ASP A 394 -59.54 -13.81 30.79
N GLU A 395 -59.04 -12.99 31.72
CA GLU A 395 -59.62 -12.81 33.06
C GLU A 395 -61.07 -12.31 32.98
N PHE A 396 -61.35 -11.35 32.10
CA PHE A 396 -62.69 -10.81 31.90
C PHE A 396 -63.69 -11.88 31.43
N LEU A 397 -63.31 -12.71 30.46
CA LEU A 397 -64.19 -13.76 29.92
C LEU A 397 -64.48 -14.87 30.94
N ALA A 398 -63.47 -15.26 31.73
CA ALA A 398 -63.65 -16.21 32.82
C ALA A 398 -64.60 -15.68 33.90
N MET A 399 -64.43 -14.41 34.29
CA MET A 399 -65.28 -13.74 35.28
C MET A 399 -66.74 -13.66 34.81
N ILE A 400 -66.99 -13.17 33.59
CA ILE A 400 -68.36 -13.03 33.06
C ILE A 400 -69.08 -14.37 33.01
N THR A 401 -68.38 -15.45 32.66
CA THR A 401 -68.97 -16.79 32.64
C THR A 401 -69.47 -17.22 34.02
N HIS A 402 -68.69 -16.97 35.08
CA HIS A 402 -69.06 -17.31 36.45
C HIS A 402 -70.26 -16.47 36.94
N GLU A 403 -70.23 -15.16 36.68
CA GLU A 403 -71.27 -14.23 37.10
C GLU A 403 -72.60 -14.44 36.38
N LEU A 404 -72.58 -14.95 35.14
CA LEU A 404 -73.81 -15.31 34.42
C LEU A 404 -74.34 -16.70 34.81
N LYS A 405 -73.48 -17.65 35.17
CA LYS A 405 -73.90 -18.99 35.62
C LYS A 405 -74.64 -18.94 36.96
N THR A 406 -74.15 -18.14 37.89
CA THR A 406 -74.68 -18.03 39.27
C THR A 406 -76.19 -17.68 39.33
N PRO A 407 -76.71 -16.69 38.59
CA PRO A 407 -78.15 -16.37 38.60
C PRO A 407 -79.01 -17.33 37.76
N LEU A 408 -78.44 -18.00 36.75
CA LEU A 408 -79.19 -18.93 35.89
C LEU A 408 -79.57 -20.23 36.61
N VAL A 409 -78.69 -20.74 37.48
CA VAL A 409 -78.94 -21.98 38.24
C VAL A 409 -80.20 -21.86 39.14
N PRO A 410 -80.40 -20.79 39.94
CA PRO A 410 -81.65 -20.57 40.66
C PRO A 410 -82.88 -20.41 39.75
N ILE A 411 -82.75 -19.74 38.59
CA ILE A 411 -83.86 -19.60 37.63
C ILE A 411 -84.33 -20.98 37.15
N GLN A 412 -83.39 -21.87 36.82
CA GLN A 412 -83.70 -23.26 36.46
C GLN A 412 -84.34 -24.02 37.63
N GLY A 413 -83.74 -23.92 38.83
CA GLY A 413 -84.23 -24.60 40.02
C GLY A 413 -85.65 -24.18 40.41
N TYR A 414 -85.97 -22.89 40.36
CA TYR A 414 -87.33 -22.41 40.62
C TYR A 414 -88.31 -22.81 39.53
N ALA A 415 -87.89 -22.81 38.26
CA ALA A 415 -88.73 -23.32 37.18
C ALA A 415 -89.05 -24.82 37.36
N ASP A 416 -88.09 -25.63 37.80
CA ASP A 416 -88.28 -27.05 38.10
C ASP A 416 -89.24 -27.29 39.29
N ILE A 417 -89.08 -26.51 40.36
CA ILE A 417 -89.97 -26.57 41.53
C ILE A 417 -91.41 -26.20 41.13
N LEU A 418 -91.58 -25.18 40.28
CA LEU A 418 -92.91 -24.79 39.79
C LEU A 418 -93.51 -25.87 38.87
N LEU A 419 -92.74 -26.41 37.92
CA LEU A 419 -93.20 -27.42 36.96
C LEU A 419 -93.56 -28.77 37.62
N SER A 420 -92.92 -29.08 38.73
CA SER A 420 -93.22 -30.27 39.55
C SER A 420 -94.45 -30.09 40.45
N GLU A 421 -95.12 -28.94 40.38
CA GLU A 421 -96.36 -28.60 41.10
C GLU A 421 -96.26 -28.69 42.64
N HIS A 422 -95.04 -28.71 43.20
CA HIS A 422 -94.80 -28.75 44.66
C HIS A 422 -95.30 -27.49 45.40
N LEU A 423 -95.48 -26.37 44.68
CA LEU A 423 -95.98 -25.09 45.22
C LEU A 423 -97.44 -24.80 44.87
N GLY A 424 -98.15 -25.74 44.22
CA GLY A 424 -99.55 -25.61 43.80
C GLY A 424 -99.79 -26.06 42.36
N LYS A 425 -101.06 -26.33 42.03
CA LYS A 425 -101.48 -26.74 40.68
C LYS A 425 -101.31 -25.60 39.67
N LEU A 426 -100.71 -25.89 38.52
CA LEU A 426 -100.53 -24.92 37.46
C LEU A 426 -101.64 -25.03 36.40
N THR A 427 -102.07 -23.89 35.85
CA THR A 427 -102.85 -23.91 34.61
C THR A 427 -101.97 -24.33 33.43
N VAL A 428 -102.57 -24.89 32.39
CA VAL A 428 -101.87 -25.30 31.15
C VAL A 428 -101.01 -24.17 30.58
N LYS A 429 -101.56 -22.94 30.53
CA LYS A 429 -100.84 -21.76 30.05
C LYS A 429 -99.66 -21.37 30.95
N GLN A 430 -99.77 -21.50 32.27
CA GLN A 430 -98.64 -21.23 33.18
C GLN A 430 -97.53 -22.25 33.01
N LYS A 431 -97.88 -23.54 32.90
CA LYS A 431 -96.92 -24.62 32.66
C LYS A 431 -96.15 -24.42 31.35
N GLU A 432 -96.84 -24.01 30.28
CA GLU A 432 -96.24 -23.65 29.00
C GLU A 432 -95.23 -22.49 29.14
N ARG A 433 -95.60 -21.39 29.83
CA ARG A 433 -94.71 -20.25 30.03
C ARG A 433 -93.48 -20.59 30.89
N ILE A 434 -93.65 -21.39 31.94
CA ILE A 434 -92.51 -21.81 32.79
C ILE A 434 -91.58 -22.74 32.02
N ASN A 435 -92.09 -23.63 31.18
CA ASN A 435 -91.27 -24.44 30.27
C ASN A 435 -90.45 -23.57 29.30
N ILE A 436 -91.02 -22.49 28.78
CA ILE A 436 -90.29 -21.53 27.93
C ILE A 436 -89.16 -20.85 28.72
N ILE A 437 -89.42 -20.39 29.95
CA ILE A 437 -88.39 -19.79 30.82
C ILE A 437 -87.25 -20.79 31.10
N LYS A 438 -87.61 -22.03 31.46
CA LYS A 438 -86.63 -23.10 31.72
C LYS A 438 -85.75 -23.36 30.50
N SER A 439 -86.36 -23.60 29.34
CA SER A 439 -85.67 -23.86 28.08
C SER A 439 -84.77 -22.69 27.66
N SER A 440 -85.22 -21.44 27.87
CA SER A 440 -84.42 -20.25 27.57
C SER A 440 -83.21 -20.12 28.49
N SER A 441 -83.35 -20.45 29.77
CA SER A 441 -82.24 -20.47 30.75
C SER A 441 -81.22 -21.57 30.43
N GLU A 442 -81.69 -22.77 30.06
CA GLU A 442 -80.84 -23.88 29.60
C GLU A 442 -80.06 -23.53 28.32
N THR A 443 -80.73 -22.87 27.37
CA THR A 443 -80.10 -22.40 26.13
C THR A 443 -78.99 -21.39 26.41
N LEU A 444 -79.26 -20.39 27.28
CA LEU A 444 -78.27 -19.37 27.64
C LEU A 444 -77.06 -19.98 28.37
N LEU A 445 -77.30 -20.91 29.29
CA LEU A 445 -76.24 -21.62 30.00
C LEU A 445 -75.37 -22.44 29.03
N SER A 446 -75.99 -23.10 28.04
CA SER A 446 -75.28 -23.82 26.98
C SER A 446 -74.40 -22.89 26.15
N ILE A 447 -74.90 -21.71 25.74
CA ILE A 447 -74.15 -20.73 24.96
C ILE A 447 -72.94 -20.20 25.74
N ILE A 448 -73.11 -19.90 27.03
CA ILE A 448 -72.02 -19.44 27.90
C ILE A 448 -70.96 -20.54 28.07
N SER A 449 -71.40 -21.79 28.26
CA SER A 449 -70.49 -22.93 28.36
C SER A 449 -69.71 -23.16 27.05
N ASP A 450 -70.38 -23.06 25.91
CA ASP A 450 -69.76 -23.16 24.58
C ASP A 450 -68.72 -22.06 24.36
N LEU A 451 -69.01 -20.82 24.78
CA LEU A 451 -68.08 -19.70 24.69
C LEU A 451 -66.81 -19.96 25.53
N LEU A 452 -66.98 -20.45 26.76
CA LEU A 452 -65.87 -20.78 27.64
C LEU A 452 -65.03 -21.95 27.10
N ASP A 453 -65.67 -23.01 26.61
CA ASP A 453 -64.97 -24.15 26.01
C ASP A 453 -64.21 -23.72 24.74
N ALA A 454 -64.78 -22.84 23.91
CA ALA A 454 -64.11 -22.27 22.75
C ALA A 454 -62.88 -21.41 23.12
N GLN A 455 -62.93 -20.69 24.25
CA GLN A 455 -61.78 -19.94 24.79
C GLN A 455 -60.71 -20.87 25.36
N LYS A 456 -61.10 -21.88 26.16
CA LYS A 456 -60.15 -22.88 26.68
C LYS A 456 -59.46 -23.65 25.58
N LEU A 457 -60.14 -23.93 24.47
CA LEU A 457 -59.56 -24.53 23.27
C LEU A 457 -58.52 -23.63 22.61
N GLU A 458 -58.79 -22.32 22.49
CA GLU A 458 -57.83 -21.32 21.97
C GLU A 458 -56.57 -21.23 22.83
N LEU A 459 -56.75 -21.26 24.15
CA LEU A 459 -55.64 -21.15 25.11
C LEU A 459 -54.92 -22.49 25.34
N GLY A 460 -55.36 -23.59 24.72
CA GLY A 460 -54.79 -24.92 24.98
C GLY A 460 -55.07 -25.48 26.37
N GLN A 461 -55.97 -24.86 27.12
CA GLN A 461 -56.24 -25.16 28.53
C GLN A 461 -57.35 -26.21 28.71
N LEU A 462 -57.90 -26.76 27.63
CA LEU A 462 -58.90 -27.82 27.70
C LEU A 462 -58.26 -29.14 28.14
N ARG A 463 -58.33 -29.44 29.44
CA ARG A 463 -57.86 -30.72 29.99
C ARG A 463 -58.81 -31.85 29.59
N MET A 464 -58.27 -32.88 28.95
CA MET A 464 -59.00 -34.10 28.55
C MET A 464 -58.73 -35.23 29.55
N SER A 465 -59.78 -35.95 29.94
CA SER A 465 -59.71 -37.16 30.78
C SER A 465 -59.92 -38.40 29.91
N LYS A 466 -58.87 -38.79 29.17
CA LYS A 466 -58.93 -39.93 28.25
C LYS A 466 -58.88 -41.25 29.02
N ASN A 467 -59.88 -42.10 28.79
CA ASN A 467 -59.96 -43.44 29.36
C ASN A 467 -60.31 -44.45 28.26
N THR A 468 -59.77 -45.66 28.39
CA THR A 468 -60.09 -46.77 27.48
C THR A 468 -61.49 -47.29 27.76
N SER A 469 -62.44 -47.03 26.85
CA SER A 469 -63.84 -47.45 26.99
C SER A 469 -64.48 -47.74 25.62
N GLY A 470 -65.62 -48.43 25.62
CA GLY A 470 -66.34 -48.78 24.39
C GLY A 470 -67.01 -47.57 23.75
N ILE A 471 -66.66 -47.27 22.50
CA ILE A 471 -67.17 -46.08 21.78
C ILE A 471 -68.70 -46.14 21.59
N LYS A 472 -69.28 -47.32 21.44
CA LYS A 472 -70.72 -47.50 21.25
C LYS A 472 -71.50 -47.11 22.51
N ASP A 473 -70.93 -47.31 23.69
CA ASP A 473 -71.56 -46.93 24.95
C ASP A 473 -71.50 -45.40 25.15
N THR A 474 -70.41 -44.77 24.74
CA THR A 474 -70.30 -43.30 24.69
C THR A 474 -71.27 -42.68 23.70
N ILE A 475 -71.42 -43.25 22.50
CA ILE A 475 -72.40 -42.81 21.50
C ILE A 475 -73.83 -42.91 22.07
N LYS A 476 -74.18 -44.02 22.73
CA LYS A 476 -75.49 -44.17 23.38
C LYS A 476 -75.77 -43.06 24.40
N LYS A 477 -74.78 -42.71 25.24
CA LYS A 477 -74.89 -41.61 26.21
C LYS A 477 -75.15 -40.26 25.52
N GLY A 478 -74.55 -40.01 24.36
CA GLY A 478 -74.80 -38.81 23.57
C GLY A 478 -76.20 -38.77 22.93
N ILE A 479 -76.76 -39.94 22.59
CA ILE A 479 -78.09 -40.07 21.99
C ILE A 479 -79.20 -39.93 23.04
N GLU A 480 -79.03 -40.50 24.23
CA GLU A 480 -80.06 -40.56 25.30
C GLU A 480 -80.81 -39.24 25.55
N PRO A 481 -80.15 -38.08 25.77
CA PRO A 481 -80.85 -36.83 26.04
C PRO A 481 -81.68 -36.33 24.85
N LEU A 482 -81.38 -36.79 23.63
CA LEU A 482 -82.00 -36.33 22.38
C LEU A 482 -83.12 -37.26 21.90
N LYS A 483 -83.30 -38.43 22.52
CA LYS A 483 -84.35 -39.39 22.11
C LYS A 483 -85.74 -38.79 22.17
N LEU A 484 -86.07 -38.09 23.25
CA LEU A 484 -87.39 -37.45 23.41
C LEU A 484 -87.64 -36.38 22.34
N GLU A 485 -86.61 -35.63 21.96
CA GLU A 485 -86.68 -34.60 20.93
C GLU A 485 -86.81 -35.24 19.54
N ALA A 486 -86.03 -36.28 19.25
CA ALA A 486 -86.11 -37.04 18.01
C ALA A 486 -87.47 -37.73 17.83
N ASP A 487 -87.99 -38.37 18.88
CA ASP A 487 -89.31 -39.03 18.89
C ASP A 487 -90.43 -38.01 18.66
N SER A 488 -90.37 -36.84 19.30
CA SER A 488 -91.39 -35.79 19.10
C SER A 488 -91.38 -35.19 17.67
N ASN A 489 -90.25 -35.25 16.97
CA ASN A 489 -90.11 -34.85 15.57
C ASN A 489 -90.30 -36.02 14.57
N ASN A 490 -90.62 -37.23 15.04
CA ASN A 490 -90.71 -38.47 14.25
C ASN A 490 -89.42 -38.75 13.44
N ILE A 491 -88.27 -38.67 14.11
CA ILE A 491 -86.93 -38.92 13.53
C ILE A 491 -86.39 -40.24 14.08
N GLU A 492 -86.09 -41.19 13.20
CA GLU A 492 -85.49 -42.48 13.59
C GLU A 492 -83.96 -42.35 13.73
N ILE A 493 -83.41 -42.68 14.91
CA ILE A 493 -81.96 -42.73 15.16
C ILE A 493 -81.51 -44.20 15.19
N ILE A 494 -80.65 -44.58 14.24
CA ILE A 494 -80.11 -45.94 14.11
C ILE A 494 -78.60 -45.91 14.35
N THR A 495 -78.09 -46.83 15.18
CA THR A 495 -76.65 -47.01 15.37
C THR A 495 -76.19 -48.37 14.84
N THR A 496 -75.32 -48.37 13.84
CA THR A 496 -74.71 -49.56 13.21
C THR A 496 -73.23 -49.69 13.56
N GLY A 497 -72.70 -50.92 13.50
CA GLY A 497 -71.29 -51.23 13.83
C GLY A 497 -71.07 -51.88 15.19
N GLU A 498 -69.87 -52.45 15.37
CA GLU A 498 -69.44 -53.15 16.59
C GLU A 498 -68.98 -52.18 17.69
N ASN A 499 -68.99 -52.63 18.95
CA ASN A 499 -68.47 -51.82 20.06
C ASN A 499 -66.95 -51.92 20.13
N ILE A 500 -66.25 -50.94 19.57
CA ILE A 500 -64.79 -50.89 19.57
C ILE A 500 -64.31 -50.15 20.81
N THR A 501 -63.29 -50.69 21.47
CA THR A 501 -62.66 -50.04 22.63
C THR A 501 -61.55 -49.10 22.15
N VAL A 502 -61.65 -47.81 22.48
CA VAL A 502 -60.69 -46.77 22.09
C VAL A 502 -60.41 -45.82 23.25
N ASP A 503 -59.22 -45.22 23.28
CA ASP A 503 -58.84 -44.25 24.31
C ASP A 503 -59.45 -42.87 23.99
N HIS A 504 -60.40 -42.43 24.81
CA HIS A 504 -61.11 -41.18 24.57
C HIS A 504 -61.69 -40.60 25.87
N ASP A 505 -61.95 -39.30 25.86
CA ASP A 505 -62.74 -38.66 26.90
C ASP A 505 -64.24 -38.88 26.61
N ALA A 506 -64.88 -39.74 27.39
CA ALA A 506 -66.27 -40.14 27.15
C ALA A 506 -67.25 -38.96 27.27
N GLU A 507 -66.99 -37.99 28.14
CA GLU A 507 -67.87 -36.82 28.31
C GLU A 507 -67.76 -35.90 27.09
N ARG A 508 -66.52 -35.62 26.65
CA ARG A 508 -66.27 -34.75 25.50
C ARG A 508 -66.68 -35.36 24.17
N ILE A 509 -66.49 -36.67 23.98
CA ILE A 509 -66.99 -37.36 22.77
C ILE A 509 -68.52 -37.47 22.79
N SER A 510 -69.14 -37.70 23.95
CA SER A 510 -70.60 -37.62 24.07
C SER A 510 -71.13 -36.23 23.69
N GLN A 511 -70.40 -35.16 24.07
CA GLN A 511 -70.70 -33.78 23.64
C GLN A 511 -70.62 -33.63 22.12
N VAL A 512 -69.56 -34.14 21.47
CA VAL A 512 -69.43 -34.14 20.00
C VAL A 512 -70.63 -34.84 19.35
N ILE A 513 -70.97 -36.04 19.81
CA ILE A 513 -72.11 -36.81 19.28
C ILE A 513 -73.41 -36.04 19.46
N SER A 514 -73.66 -35.50 20.65
CA SER A 514 -74.87 -34.72 20.92
C SER A 514 -74.99 -33.48 20.04
N ASN A 515 -73.88 -32.77 19.79
CA ASN A 515 -73.85 -31.58 18.93
C ASN A 515 -74.11 -31.93 17.46
N LEU A 516 -73.52 -33.02 16.97
CA LEU A 516 -73.76 -33.49 15.61
C LEU A 516 -75.21 -33.94 15.41
N ILE A 517 -75.78 -34.69 16.36
CA ILE A 517 -77.19 -35.13 16.30
C ILE A 517 -78.14 -33.93 16.39
N LYS A 518 -77.91 -32.98 17.30
CA LYS A 518 -78.72 -31.74 17.39
C LYS A 518 -78.71 -30.97 16.06
N ASN A 519 -77.54 -30.82 15.43
CA ASN A 519 -77.42 -30.19 14.13
C ASN A 519 -78.21 -30.95 13.05
N SER A 520 -78.17 -32.29 13.08
CA SER A 520 -78.95 -33.13 12.17
C SER A 520 -80.47 -33.00 12.41
N ILE A 521 -80.95 -33.02 13.65
CA ILE A 521 -82.37 -32.81 13.99
C ILE A 521 -82.86 -31.45 13.47
N ALA A 522 -82.11 -30.38 13.71
CA ALA A 522 -82.47 -29.03 13.27
C ALA A 522 -82.49 -28.88 11.73
N SER A 523 -81.76 -29.72 11.00
CA SER A 523 -81.65 -29.68 9.54
C SER A 523 -82.66 -30.58 8.81
N ILE A 524 -83.39 -31.43 9.55
CA ILE A 524 -84.36 -32.38 9.01
C ILE A 524 -85.77 -31.77 9.02
N HIS A 525 -86.54 -32.01 7.96
CA HIS A 525 -87.97 -31.68 7.96
C HIS A 525 -88.78 -32.67 8.84
N PRO A 526 -89.73 -32.20 9.67
CA PRO A 526 -90.52 -33.07 10.55
C PRO A 526 -91.25 -34.20 9.78
N ASN A 527 -91.41 -35.37 10.42
CA ASN A 527 -92.17 -36.54 9.94
C ASN A 527 -91.53 -37.43 8.85
N LYS A 528 -90.28 -37.18 8.43
CA LYS A 528 -89.52 -38.06 7.49
C LYS A 528 -88.03 -38.22 7.86
N GLY A 529 -87.68 -38.01 9.12
CA GLY A 529 -86.27 -37.93 9.54
C GLY A 529 -85.61 -39.28 9.78
N LYS A 530 -84.37 -39.41 9.31
CA LYS A 530 -83.50 -40.55 9.62
C LYS A 530 -82.09 -40.06 9.93
N ILE A 531 -81.55 -40.48 11.07
CA ILE A 531 -80.16 -40.25 11.47
C ILE A 531 -79.49 -41.62 11.65
N GLU A 532 -78.49 -41.90 10.83
CA GLU A 532 -77.69 -43.13 10.87
C GLU A 532 -76.31 -42.82 11.46
N ILE A 533 -75.94 -43.52 12.53
CA ILE A 533 -74.62 -43.42 13.16
C ILE A 533 -73.90 -44.73 12.89
N ASP A 534 -72.87 -44.67 12.04
CA ASP A 534 -72.10 -45.84 11.63
C ASP A 534 -70.70 -45.81 12.25
N ILE A 535 -70.29 -46.94 12.81
CA ILE A 535 -68.98 -47.12 13.45
C ILE A 535 -68.16 -48.06 12.57
N GLU A 536 -67.14 -47.51 11.90
CA GLU A 536 -66.21 -48.23 11.04
C GLU A 536 -64.91 -48.53 11.80
N ASP A 537 -64.56 -49.80 11.92
CA ASP A 537 -63.27 -50.21 12.49
C ASP A 537 -62.18 -50.20 11.43
N SER A 538 -61.18 -49.32 11.56
CA SER A 538 -59.99 -49.33 10.70
C SER A 538 -58.75 -49.78 11.50
N PRO A 539 -57.66 -50.22 10.83
CA PRO A 539 -56.47 -50.73 11.53
C PRO A 539 -55.86 -49.75 12.54
N ASN A 540 -55.83 -48.45 12.22
CA ASN A 540 -55.12 -47.41 12.99
C ASN A 540 -56.05 -46.45 13.74
N GLU A 541 -57.32 -46.38 13.37
CA GLU A 541 -58.30 -45.44 13.90
C GLU A 541 -59.71 -46.03 13.85
N VAL A 542 -60.61 -45.49 14.67
CA VAL A 542 -62.04 -45.75 14.63
C VAL A 542 -62.69 -44.56 13.95
N LYS A 543 -63.48 -44.80 12.91
CA LYS A 543 -64.20 -43.75 12.19
C LYS A 543 -65.68 -43.80 12.52
N ILE A 544 -66.23 -42.67 12.91
CA ILE A 544 -67.65 -42.51 13.26
C ILE A 544 -68.28 -41.60 12.22
N ASN A 545 -69.31 -42.07 11.55
CA ASN A 545 -70.10 -41.31 10.59
C ASN A 545 -71.48 -41.01 11.19
N VAL A 546 -71.88 -39.75 11.23
CA VAL A 546 -73.24 -39.30 11.57
C VAL A 546 -73.88 -38.78 10.29
N LYS A 547 -74.84 -39.53 9.76
CA LYS A 547 -75.50 -39.25 8.49
C LYS A 547 -76.96 -38.89 8.71
N ASP A 548 -77.39 -37.78 8.15
CA ASP A 548 -78.79 -37.36 8.13
C ASP A 548 -79.36 -37.29 6.71
N ASN A 549 -80.68 -37.20 6.63
CA ASN A 549 -81.42 -36.98 5.38
C ASN A 549 -82.05 -35.58 5.32
N GLY A 550 -81.38 -34.57 5.92
CA GLY A 550 -81.86 -33.19 5.97
C GLY A 550 -81.68 -32.39 4.68
N ILE A 551 -81.81 -31.07 4.80
CA ILE A 551 -81.72 -30.10 3.69
C ILE A 551 -80.37 -30.08 2.95
N GLY A 552 -79.32 -30.67 3.53
CA GLY A 552 -77.96 -30.68 2.98
C GLY A 552 -77.29 -29.30 3.01
N ILE A 553 -76.00 -29.25 2.65
CA ILE A 553 -75.14 -28.08 2.79
C ILE A 553 -74.42 -27.77 1.47
N PRO A 554 -74.52 -26.54 0.93
CA PRO A 554 -73.79 -26.13 -0.27
C PRO A 554 -72.26 -26.27 -0.14
N LYS A 555 -71.58 -26.72 -1.21
CA LYS A 555 -70.14 -27.01 -1.22
C LYS A 555 -69.26 -25.80 -0.85
N ASP A 556 -69.66 -24.61 -1.25
CA ASP A 556 -68.96 -23.36 -0.96
C ASP A 556 -69.00 -23.02 0.54
N LYS A 557 -70.06 -23.46 1.25
CA LYS A 557 -70.25 -23.21 2.68
C LYS A 557 -69.57 -24.26 3.57
N GLN A 558 -69.32 -25.46 3.06
CA GLN A 558 -68.76 -26.58 3.83
C GLN A 558 -67.37 -26.28 4.44
N LYS A 559 -66.54 -25.45 3.77
CA LYS A 559 -65.18 -25.10 4.25
C LYS A 559 -65.17 -24.26 5.53
N ASP A 560 -66.24 -23.50 5.75
CA ASP A 560 -66.33 -22.53 6.85
C ASP A 560 -67.14 -23.04 8.04
N LEU A 561 -67.79 -24.20 7.94
CA LEU A 561 -68.67 -24.77 8.97
C LEU A 561 -68.01 -24.96 10.35
N PHE A 562 -66.70 -25.17 10.37
CA PHE A 562 -65.94 -25.35 11.61
C PHE A 562 -65.33 -24.04 12.15
N LYS A 563 -65.60 -22.89 11.51
CA LYS A 563 -65.19 -21.57 12.03
C LYS A 563 -66.12 -21.12 13.16
N LYS A 564 -65.57 -20.41 14.15
CA LYS A 564 -66.35 -19.86 15.27
C LYS A 564 -67.39 -18.86 14.76
N PHE A 565 -68.59 -18.91 15.32
CA PHE A 565 -69.72 -18.03 15.02
C PHE A 565 -70.23 -18.11 13.57
N TYR A 566 -69.81 -19.12 12.81
CA TYR A 566 -70.25 -19.30 11.43
C TYR A 566 -71.60 -20.02 11.35
N GLN A 567 -72.51 -19.50 10.52
CA GLN A 567 -73.85 -20.07 10.25
C GLN A 567 -74.18 -19.92 8.76
N VAL A 568 -74.83 -20.94 8.17
CA VAL A 568 -75.09 -20.99 6.71
C VAL A 568 -76.19 -20.02 6.27
N ASP A 569 -77.25 -19.82 7.08
CA ASP A 569 -78.32 -18.84 6.86
C ASP A 569 -78.79 -18.22 8.18
N ALA A 570 -78.77 -16.88 8.28
CA ALA A 570 -79.15 -16.13 9.50
C ALA A 570 -80.67 -15.90 9.66
N THR A 571 -81.47 -16.23 8.65
CA THR A 571 -82.92 -15.97 8.60
C THR A 571 -83.79 -17.14 9.07
N LEU A 572 -83.31 -18.39 8.95
CA LEU A 572 -83.97 -19.62 9.46
C LEU A 572 -83.82 -19.80 10.99
N THR A 573 -82.94 -19.02 11.62
CA THR A 573 -82.48 -19.20 13.01
C THR A 573 -83.38 -18.57 14.07
N ARG A 574 -84.44 -17.84 13.69
CA ARG A 574 -85.35 -17.23 14.68
C ARG A 574 -86.22 -18.25 15.43
N GLU A 575 -86.38 -19.46 14.91
CA GLU A 575 -87.18 -20.52 15.55
C GLU A 575 -86.31 -21.58 16.28
N ASN A 576 -85.06 -21.84 15.84
CA ASN A 576 -84.21 -22.96 16.34
C ASN A 576 -82.79 -22.55 16.81
N GLY A 577 -82.64 -21.36 17.43
CA GLY A 577 -81.37 -20.71 17.82
C GLY A 577 -80.14 -21.59 18.11
N GLY A 578 -79.06 -21.38 17.34
CA GLY A 578 -77.73 -21.97 17.57
C GLY A 578 -76.65 -20.91 17.84
N SER A 579 -75.61 -21.27 18.61
CA SER A 579 -74.49 -20.38 18.96
C SER A 579 -73.46 -20.17 17.84
N GLY A 580 -73.46 -21.04 16.83
CA GLY A 580 -72.39 -21.11 15.82
C GLY A 580 -71.03 -21.59 16.38
N LEU A 581 -70.99 -22.05 17.63
CA LEU A 581 -69.77 -22.57 18.28
C LEU A 581 -69.71 -24.09 18.30
N GLY A 582 -70.85 -24.80 18.23
CA GLY A 582 -70.93 -26.24 18.39
C GLY A 582 -70.01 -27.05 17.48
N LEU A 583 -69.96 -26.74 16.17
CA LEU A 583 -69.07 -27.45 15.23
C LEU A 583 -67.58 -27.10 15.44
N ALA A 584 -67.27 -25.84 15.77
CA ALA A 584 -65.91 -25.43 16.10
C ALA A 584 -65.39 -26.13 17.38
N ILE A 585 -66.25 -26.30 18.38
CA ILE A 585 -65.95 -27.08 19.59
C ILE A 585 -65.76 -28.55 19.24
N CYS A 586 -66.61 -29.13 18.38
CA CYS A 586 -66.43 -30.51 17.93
C CYS A 586 -65.07 -30.72 17.28
N LYS A 587 -64.66 -29.81 16.39
CA LYS A 587 -63.34 -29.84 15.77
C LYS A 587 -62.22 -29.76 16.81
N GLY A 588 -62.28 -28.80 17.73
CA GLY A 588 -61.27 -28.67 18.78
C GLY A 588 -61.17 -29.90 19.70
N ILE A 589 -62.30 -30.53 20.05
CA ILE A 589 -62.32 -31.76 20.84
C ILE A 589 -61.66 -32.90 20.07
N ILE A 590 -62.02 -33.11 18.80
CA ILE A 590 -61.50 -34.20 17.96
C ILE A 590 -60.00 -34.02 17.69
N GLU A 591 -59.54 -32.80 17.41
CA GLU A 591 -58.11 -32.49 17.22
C GLU A 591 -57.29 -32.73 18.50
N ASN A 592 -57.85 -32.42 19.68
CA ASN A 592 -57.23 -32.77 20.98
C ASN A 592 -57.23 -34.28 21.27
N HIS A 593 -58.04 -35.06 20.55
CA HIS A 593 -57.98 -36.52 20.49
C HIS A 593 -57.06 -37.04 19.38
N PHE A 594 -56.34 -36.15 18.68
CA PHE A 594 -55.51 -36.45 17.52
C PHE A 594 -56.28 -37.05 16.33
N GLY A 595 -57.59 -36.85 16.31
CA GLY A 595 -58.47 -37.25 15.22
C GLY A 595 -58.68 -36.16 14.18
N GLU A 596 -59.44 -36.48 13.15
CA GLU A 596 -59.88 -35.52 12.14
C GLU A 596 -61.42 -35.50 12.07
N ILE A 597 -62.02 -34.33 11.83
CA ILE A 597 -63.46 -34.20 11.58
C ILE A 597 -63.68 -33.58 10.19
N SER A 598 -64.64 -34.11 9.45
CA SER A 598 -64.97 -33.69 8.09
C SER A 598 -66.47 -33.78 7.84
N VAL A 599 -66.90 -33.16 6.75
CA VAL A 599 -68.30 -33.17 6.33
C VAL A 599 -68.38 -33.40 4.83
N LYS A 600 -69.35 -34.22 4.41
CA LYS A 600 -69.72 -34.42 3.02
C LYS A 600 -71.22 -34.23 2.89
N SER A 601 -71.65 -33.33 2.03
CA SER A 601 -73.06 -33.05 1.82
C SER A 601 -73.31 -32.53 0.41
N GLU A 602 -74.51 -32.77 -0.10
CA GLU A 602 -75.05 -32.13 -1.31
C GLU A 602 -76.43 -31.54 -0.95
N PRO A 603 -76.82 -30.40 -1.53
CA PRO A 603 -78.14 -29.82 -1.28
C PRO A 603 -79.27 -30.82 -1.53
N ASN A 604 -80.23 -30.88 -0.61
CA ASN A 604 -81.38 -31.79 -0.58
C ASN A 604 -81.06 -33.30 -0.49
N GLN A 605 -79.82 -33.67 -0.16
CA GLN A 605 -79.41 -35.07 0.00
C GLN A 605 -78.91 -35.40 1.42
N GLY A 606 -79.11 -34.49 2.38
CA GLY A 606 -78.60 -34.60 3.74
C GLY A 606 -77.11 -34.34 3.88
N ALA A 607 -76.60 -34.49 5.11
CA ALA A 607 -75.19 -34.33 5.43
C ALA A 607 -74.62 -35.59 6.10
N THR A 608 -73.34 -35.85 5.87
CA THR A 608 -72.57 -36.86 6.60
C THR A 608 -71.39 -36.17 7.27
N PHE A 609 -71.43 -36.11 8.60
CA PHE A 609 -70.31 -35.68 9.42
C PHE A 609 -69.50 -36.90 9.85
N SER A 610 -68.21 -36.91 9.53
CA SER A 610 -67.31 -38.02 9.85
C SER A 610 -66.21 -37.54 10.77
N PHE A 611 -65.94 -38.25 11.86
CA PHE A 611 -64.75 -38.01 12.67
C PHE A 611 -63.99 -39.29 12.99
N THR A 612 -62.68 -39.18 13.24
CA THR A 612 -61.82 -40.31 13.58
C THR A 612 -61.24 -40.21 14.99
N LEU A 613 -60.98 -41.35 15.61
CA LEU A 613 -60.28 -41.48 16.89
C LEU A 613 -59.16 -42.52 16.74
N PRO A 614 -57.89 -42.16 16.99
CA PRO A 614 -56.78 -43.10 16.82
C PRO A 614 -56.79 -44.21 17.86
N LYS A 615 -56.40 -45.42 17.44
CA LYS A 615 -56.20 -46.58 18.34
C LYS A 615 -54.82 -46.52 19.00
N LYS A 616 -54.71 -47.08 20.20
CA LYS A 616 -53.46 -47.13 20.97
C LYS A 616 -52.36 -47.85 20.19
N GLY A 617 -51.27 -47.17 19.86
CA GLY A 617 -50.09 -47.74 19.19
C GLY A 617 -49.89 -47.33 17.72
N SER A 618 -50.73 -46.47 17.14
CA SER A 618 -50.43 -45.82 15.86
C SER A 618 -49.41 -44.69 16.08
N GLU A 619 -48.33 -44.63 15.28
CA GLU A 619 -47.37 -43.51 15.34
C GLU A 619 -48.06 -42.20 14.95
N HIS A 620 -48.10 -41.23 15.86
CA HIS A 620 -48.74 -39.94 15.60
C HIS A 620 -47.71 -38.96 15.03
N ASN A 621 -47.75 -38.74 13.70
CA ASN A 621 -47.01 -37.67 13.01
C ASN A 621 -47.73 -36.31 13.03
N LYS A 622 -48.76 -36.15 13.87
CA LYS A 622 -49.56 -34.93 13.91
C LYS A 622 -49.47 -34.29 15.29
N THR A 623 -48.89 -33.10 15.27
CA THR A 623 -48.78 -32.19 16.39
C THR A 623 -50.18 -31.75 16.85
N PRO A 624 -50.53 -31.87 18.14
CA PRO A 624 -51.70 -31.16 18.66
C PRO A 624 -51.47 -29.66 18.49
N LEU A 625 -52.53 -28.84 18.52
CA LEU A 625 -52.46 -27.39 18.32
C LEU A 625 -51.49 -26.63 19.26
N ASN A 626 -50.84 -27.32 20.21
CA ASN A 626 -49.85 -26.78 21.15
C ASN A 626 -48.62 -27.69 21.31
N SER A 627 -47.86 -27.91 20.25
CA SER A 627 -46.41 -28.06 20.42
C SER A 627 -45.67 -26.91 19.74
N ALA A 628 -45.77 -25.74 20.37
CA ALA A 628 -44.85 -24.63 20.26
C ALA A 628 -44.78 -23.99 21.65
#